data_AF-A0A963A1V5-F1
#
_entry.id   AF-A0A963A1V5-F1
#
_cell.length_a   1.000
_cell.length_b   1.000
_cell.length_c   1.000
_cell.angle_alpha   90.00
_cell.angle_beta   90.00
_cell.angle_gamma   90.00
#
_symmetry.space_group_name_H-M   'P 1'
#
loop_
_entity.id
_entity.type
_entity.pdbx_description
1 polymer ?
#
loop_
_entity_poly.entity_id
_entity_poly.type
_entity_poly.pdbx_seq_one_letter_code
_entity_poly.pdbx_strand_id
1 'polypeptide(L)'
;MEIELIQSHPFTDQRPGTSGLRKKVKVFQQAGYLENFVQSIFDTQPELIGGVLALGGDGRYYNRQAIQIILRMAAANGVAKVLVG
;
A
#
# COMPACT_ATOMS: atom_id res chain seq x y z
N MET A 1 19.52 1.95 3.14
CA MET A 1 18.21 1.29 3.15
C MET A 1 18.31 0.17 2.13
N GLU A 2 18.10 -1.06 2.53
CA GLU A 2 18.21 -2.21 1.64
C GLU A 2 16.80 -2.56 1.12
N ILE A 3 16.70 -2.90 -0.17
CA ILE A 3 15.45 -3.36 -0.77
C ILE A 3 15.42 -4.87 -0.64
N GLU A 4 14.37 -5.39 0.00
CA GLU A 4 14.14 -6.81 0.18
C GLU A 4 12.95 -7.27 -0.67
N LEU A 5 13.10 -8.43 -1.31
CA LEU A 5 12.01 -9.10 -2.02
C LEU A 5 11.34 -10.10 -1.09
N ILE A 6 10.11 -9.83 -0.69
CA ILE A 6 9.35 -10.66 0.24
C ILE A 6 8.41 -11.57 -0.57
N GLN A 7 8.54 -12.89 -0.38
CA GLN A 7 7.59 -13.86 -0.93
C GLN A 7 6.21 -13.70 -0.27
N SER A 8 5.14 -13.76 -1.06
CA SER A 8 3.78 -13.60 -0.57
C SER A 8 2.80 -14.56 -1.26
N HIS A 9 1.62 -14.73 -0.66
CA HIS A 9 0.53 -15.54 -1.21
C HIS A 9 -0.65 -14.66 -1.61
N PRO A 10 -1.27 -14.89 -2.78
CA PRO A 10 -2.37 -14.06 -3.26
C PRO A 10 -3.63 -14.21 -2.40
N PHE A 11 -4.39 -13.12 -2.28
CA PHE A 11 -5.72 -13.11 -1.65
C PHE A 11 -6.81 -13.04 -2.72
N THR A 12 -7.87 -13.82 -2.56
CA THR A 12 -8.97 -13.89 -3.54
C THR A 12 -10.03 -12.80 -3.36
N ASP A 13 -9.93 -12.01 -2.29
CA ASP A 13 -11.00 -11.10 -1.85
C ASP A 13 -10.61 -9.61 -1.90
N GLN A 14 -9.49 -9.27 -2.55
CA GLN A 14 -8.94 -7.92 -2.72
C GLN A 14 -9.49 -7.18 -3.94
N ARG A 15 -10.79 -7.36 -4.23
CA ARG A 15 -11.46 -6.64 -5.31
C ARG A 15 -12.00 -5.29 -4.79
N PRO A 16 -11.47 -4.14 -5.21
CA PRO A 16 -12.01 -2.85 -4.81
C PRO A 16 -13.42 -2.65 -5.40
N GLY A 17 -14.31 -2.04 -4.61
CA GLY A 17 -15.61 -1.58 -5.09
C GLY A 17 -15.53 -0.18 -5.70
N THR A 18 -16.68 0.45 -5.92
CA THR A 18 -16.77 1.82 -6.47
C THR A 18 -16.04 2.87 -5.62
N SER A 19 -15.87 2.63 -4.32
CA SER A 19 -15.17 3.52 -3.38
C SER A 19 -13.96 2.86 -2.72
N GLY A 20 -13.25 2.03 -3.48
CA GLY A 20 -12.04 1.34 -3.02
C GLY A 20 -12.30 0.02 -2.29
N LEU A 21 -11.22 -0.59 -1.80
CA LEU A 21 -11.28 -1.83 -1.02
C LEU A 21 -11.66 -1.53 0.43
N ARG A 22 -12.76 -2.14 0.88
CA ARG A 22 -13.25 -1.99 2.27
C ARG A 22 -13.33 -3.35 2.94
N LYS A 23 -12.61 -3.49 4.05
CA LYS A 23 -12.61 -4.67 4.92
C LYS A 23 -12.55 -4.23 6.37
N LYS A 24 -12.88 -5.16 7.29
CA LYS A 24 -12.67 -4.95 8.73
C LYS A 24 -11.17 -4.80 8.99
N VAL A 25 -10.80 -3.96 9.97
CA VAL A 25 -9.39 -3.71 10.31
C VAL A 25 -8.63 -5.02 10.60
N LYS A 26 -9.26 -5.99 11.26
CA LYS A 26 -8.66 -7.32 11.51
C LYS A 26 -8.21 -8.06 10.24
N VAL A 27 -8.83 -7.78 9.10
CA VAL A 27 -8.42 -8.36 7.81
C VAL A 27 -7.17 -7.67 7.29
N PHE A 28 -7.13 -6.33 7.32
CA PHE A 28 -5.93 -5.57 6.94
C PHE A 28 -4.72 -5.85 7.83
N GLN A 29 -4.94 -6.29 9.07
CA GLN A 29 -3.87 -6.69 9.99
C GLN A 29 -3.32 -8.11 9.74
N GLN A 30 -3.92 -8.89 8.83
CA GLN A 30 -3.36 -10.18 8.44
C GLN A 30 -2.05 -9.94 7.66
N ALA A 31 -1.06 -10.78 7.91
CA ALA A 31 0.24 -10.67 7.26
C ALA A 31 0.09 -10.71 5.72
N GLY A 32 0.68 -9.73 5.04
CA GLY A 32 0.66 -9.62 3.59
C GLY A 32 -0.64 -9.07 3.00
N TYR A 33 -1.70 -8.86 3.79
CA TYR A 33 -2.97 -8.41 3.23
C TYR A 33 -2.87 -6.98 2.70
N LEU A 34 -2.46 -6.03 3.54
CA LEU A 34 -2.30 -4.65 3.11
C LEU A 34 -1.20 -4.55 2.04
N GLU A 35 -0.07 -5.22 2.26
CA GLU A 35 1.10 -5.18 1.39
C GLU A 35 0.76 -5.68 -0.01
N ASN A 36 0.06 -6.81 -0.15
CA ASN A 36 -0.31 -7.32 -1.47
C ASN A 36 -1.22 -6.38 -2.24
N PHE A 37 -2.19 -5.77 -1.55
CA PHE A 37 -3.09 -4.83 -2.20
C PHE A 37 -2.34 -3.58 -2.68
N VAL A 38 -1.43 -3.06 -1.85
CA VAL A 38 -0.60 -1.90 -2.19
C VAL A 38 0.39 -2.21 -3.31
N GLN A 39 1.03 -3.38 -3.29
CA GLN A 39 1.92 -3.80 -4.37
C GLN A 39 1.16 -3.92 -5.68
N SER A 40 -0.04 -4.51 -5.65
CA SER A 40 -0.91 -4.60 -6.84
C SER A 40 -1.26 -3.22 -7.40
N ILE A 41 -1.37 -2.18 -6.56
CA ILE A 41 -1.56 -0.81 -7.04
C ILE A 41 -0.28 -0.34 -7.76
N PHE A 42 0.89 -0.46 -7.14
CA PHE A 42 2.16 -0.04 -7.78
C PHE A 42 2.43 -0.76 -9.10
N ASP A 43 2.11 -2.05 -9.19
CA ASP A 43 2.25 -2.84 -10.42
C ASP A 43 1.40 -2.30 -11.58
N THR A 44 0.33 -1.56 -11.29
CA THR A 44 -0.56 -0.96 -12.30
C THR A 44 -0.28 0.51 -12.60
N GLN A 45 0.57 1.18 -11.83
CA GLN A 45 0.84 2.62 -11.93
C GLN A 45 2.35 2.87 -12.21
N PRO A 46 2.84 2.53 -13.42
CA PRO A 46 4.26 2.68 -13.77
C PRO A 46 4.77 4.12 -13.69
N GLU A 47 3.90 5.12 -13.81
CA GLU A 47 4.23 6.54 -13.68
C GLU A 47 4.71 6.95 -12.28
N LEU A 48 4.50 6.10 -11.27
CA LEU A 48 4.99 6.36 -9.92
C LEU A 48 6.50 6.14 -9.79
N ILE A 49 7.14 5.41 -10.71
CA ILE A 49 8.59 5.24 -10.75
C ILE A 49 9.25 6.57 -11.12
N GLY A 50 10.03 7.13 -10.20
CA GLY A 50 10.57 8.49 -10.33
C GLY A 50 9.53 9.60 -10.11
N GLY A 51 8.26 9.24 -9.85
CA GLY A 51 7.13 10.14 -9.71
C GLY A 51 6.86 10.61 -8.27
N VAL A 52 5.70 11.23 -8.08
CA VAL A 52 5.22 11.75 -6.80
C VAL A 52 3.91 11.05 -6.40
N LEU A 53 3.88 10.47 -5.21
CA LEU A 53 2.68 9.87 -4.62
C LEU A 53 2.07 10.82 -3.57
N ALA A 54 0.78 11.12 -3.68
CA ALA A 54 0.03 11.71 -2.57
C ALA A 54 -0.55 10.59 -1.69
N LEU A 55 -0.31 10.66 -0.39
CA LEU A 55 -0.75 9.64 0.58
C LEU A 55 -1.39 10.32 1.78
N GLY A 56 -2.64 9.98 2.07
CA GLY A 56 -3.32 10.50 3.25
C GLY A 56 -4.40 9.59 3.79
N GLY A 57 -4.98 10.00 4.91
CA GLY A 57 -6.04 9.26 5.57
C GLY A 57 -6.89 10.14 6.48
N ASP A 58 -8.12 9.70 6.74
CA ASP A 58 -9.11 10.41 7.56
C ASP A 58 -8.89 10.27 9.08
N GLY A 59 -7.70 9.87 9.52
CA GLY A 59 -7.36 9.68 10.94
C GLY A 59 -7.93 8.45 11.65
N ARG A 60 -8.65 7.54 10.96
CA ARG A 60 -9.18 6.33 11.61
C ARG A 60 -8.09 5.39 12.14
N TYR A 61 -8.49 4.52 13.06
CA TYR A 61 -7.61 3.48 13.61
C TYR A 61 -6.96 2.66 12.47
N TYR A 62 -5.68 2.33 12.66
CA TYR A 62 -4.79 1.66 11.70
C TYR A 62 -4.21 2.52 10.57
N ASN A 63 -4.69 3.76 10.33
CA ASN A 63 -4.11 4.64 9.30
C ASN A 63 -2.61 4.88 9.52
N ARG A 64 -2.19 5.14 10.78
CA ARG A 64 -0.78 5.40 11.09
C ARG A 64 0.12 4.23 10.68
N GLN A 65 -0.30 3.01 10.97
CA GLN A 65 0.42 1.80 10.61
C GLN A 65 0.44 1.59 9.09
N ALA A 66 -0.72 1.74 8.44
CA ALA A 66 -0.83 1.58 6.99
C ALA A 66 0.03 2.59 6.22
N ILE A 67 0.03 3.87 6.63
CA ILE A 67 0.87 4.91 6.02
C ILE A 67 2.36 4.53 6.10
N GLN A 68 2.84 4.04 7.25
CA GLN A 68 4.24 3.63 7.39
C GLN A 68 4.60 2.44 6.49
N ILE A 69 3.69 1.49 6.31
CA ILE A 69 3.89 0.36 5.39
C ILE A 69 3.96 0.87 3.94
N ILE A 70 2.99 1.70 3.53
CA ILE A 70 2.94 2.25 2.17
C ILE A 70 4.18 3.10 1.87
N LEU A 71 4.70 3.88 2.82
CA LEU A 71 5.92 4.66 2.62
C LEU A 71 7.15 3.80 2.35
N ARG A 72 7.32 2.68 3.06
CA ARG A 72 8.43 1.73 2.81
C ARG A 72 8.29 1.08 1.43
N MET A 73 7.08 0.66 1.09
CA MET A 73 6.79 0.06 -0.21
C MET A 73 6.97 1.05 -1.37
N ALA A 74 6.55 2.31 -1.20
CA ALA A 74 6.74 3.36 -2.19
C ALA A 74 8.23 3.56 -2.49
N ALA A 75 9.06 3.65 -1.45
CA ALA A 75 10.51 3.76 -1.63
C ALA A 75 11.11 2.52 -2.33
N ALA A 76 10.66 1.31 -1.97
CA ALA A 76 11.10 0.07 -2.61
C ALA A 76 10.65 -0.04 -4.09
N ASN A 77 9.51 0.56 -4.44
CA ASN A 77 8.96 0.60 -5.81
C ASN A 77 9.47 1.81 -6.63
N GLY A 78 10.47 2.54 -6.14
CA GLY A 78 11.11 3.63 -6.90
C GLY A 78 10.33 4.94 -6.95
N VAL A 79 9.37 5.17 -6.05
CA VAL A 79 8.71 6.48 -5.91
C VAL A 79 9.71 7.52 -5.42
N ALA A 80 9.86 8.63 -6.15
CA ALA A 80 10.85 9.66 -5.83
C ALA A 80 10.44 10.54 -4.65
N LYS A 81 9.13 10.80 -4.50
CA LYS A 81 8.61 11.66 -3.43
C LYS A 81 7.22 11.22 -2.98
N VAL A 82 6.97 11.28 -1.67
CA VAL A 82 5.62 11.12 -1.11
C VAL A 82 5.19 12.40 -0.41
N LEU A 83 4.00 12.91 -0.75
CA LEU A 83 3.33 14.00 -0.04
C LEU A 83 2.36 13.39 0.96
N VAL A 84 2.62 13.56 2.26
CA VAL A 84 1.84 12.95 3.34
C VAL A 84 0.95 14.00 4.02
N GLY A 85 -0.36 13.70 4.15
CA GLY A 85 -1.36 14.59 4.74
C GLY A 85 -2.52 13.89 5.44
#